data_AF-A0A100JHL9-F1
#
_entry.id   AF-A0A100JHL9-F1
#
_cell.length_a   1.000
_cell.length_b   1.000
_cell.length_c   1.000
_cell.angle_alpha   90.00
_cell.angle_beta   90.00
_cell.angle_gamma   90.00
#
_symmetry.space_group_name_H-M   'P 1'
#
loop_
_entity.id
_entity.type
_entity.pdbx_description
1 polymer ?
#
loop_
_entity_poly.entity_id
_entity_poly.type
_entity_poly.pdbx_seq_one_letter_code
_entity_poly.pdbx_strand_id
1 'polypeptide(L)'
;MTTSKPGGRDQRPGERGDLLDPRCPTRQLLDRIGTKWTSMTVKVLAEEAPGELRFAELRRRIPGISQKMLSVTLQSLVRDGLVARRVEPTVPPTVHYRLTELGLSLEGPLSVLRVWAETHMPEINRSNRLADESPPNHGLVQHA
;
A
#
# COMPACT_ATOMS: atom_id res chain seq x y z
N MET A 1 -32.48 -8.82 31.21
CA MET A 1 -31.02 -8.69 31.00
C MET A 1 -30.79 -8.30 29.56
N THR A 2 -30.50 -7.01 29.35
CA THR A 2 -30.43 -6.37 28.03
C THR A 2 -28.99 -6.49 27.51
N THR A 3 -28.75 -7.23 26.43
CA THR A 3 -27.45 -7.24 25.76
C THR A 3 -27.41 -6.10 24.74
N SER A 4 -26.77 -4.99 25.15
CA SER A 4 -26.54 -3.81 24.32
C SER A 4 -25.64 -4.12 23.12
N LYS A 5 -26.14 -3.76 21.95
CA LYS A 5 -25.48 -3.71 20.64
C LYS A 5 -24.26 -2.77 20.69
N PRO A 6 -23.05 -3.14 20.25
CA PRO A 6 -21.96 -2.17 20.16
C PRO A 6 -22.19 -1.30 18.94
N GLY A 7 -22.75 -0.11 19.18
CA GLY A 7 -22.91 0.95 18.20
C GLY A 7 -21.59 1.33 17.55
N GLY A 8 -21.66 1.59 16.23
CA GLY A 8 -20.58 2.25 15.50
C GLY A 8 -20.28 3.57 16.18
N ARG A 9 -19.07 3.67 16.73
CA ARG A 9 -18.57 4.93 17.29
C ARG A 9 -17.94 5.70 16.15
N ASP A 10 -18.66 6.75 15.76
CA ASP A 10 -18.15 7.87 15.00
C ASP A 10 -16.84 8.36 15.65
N GLN A 11 -15.75 8.35 14.88
CA GLN A 11 -14.43 8.71 15.39
C GLN A 11 -14.34 10.21 15.58
N ARG A 12 -14.01 10.65 16.80
CA ARG A 12 -13.74 12.06 17.06
C ARG A 12 -12.41 12.44 16.40
N PRO A 13 -12.30 13.62 15.77
CA PRO A 13 -11.03 14.11 15.23
C PRO A 13 -9.95 14.11 16.32
N GLY A 14 -8.88 13.33 16.10
CA GLY A 14 -7.69 13.29 16.99
C GLY A 14 -7.55 12.07 17.91
N GLU A 15 -8.54 11.18 18.00
CA GLU A 15 -8.39 9.91 18.74
C GLU A 15 -7.58 8.91 17.89
N ARG A 16 -6.38 8.52 18.36
CA ARG A 16 -5.61 7.46 17.69
C ARG A 16 -6.40 6.16 17.77
N GLY A 17 -6.74 5.57 16.62
CA GLY A 17 -7.49 4.32 16.58
C GLY A 17 -6.71 3.14 17.19
N ASP A 18 -7.44 2.16 17.74
CA ASP A 18 -6.87 0.89 18.16
C ASP A 18 -6.50 0.05 16.92
N LEU A 19 -5.21 -0.09 16.62
CA LEU A 19 -4.72 -0.84 15.46
C LEU A 19 -5.17 -2.31 15.46
N LEU A 20 -5.43 -2.89 16.64
CA LEU A 20 -5.78 -4.30 16.77
C LEU A 20 -7.29 -4.55 16.61
N ASP A 21 -8.15 -3.52 16.73
CA ASP A 21 -9.58 -3.65 16.38
C ASP A 21 -9.72 -3.85 14.85
N PRO A 22 -10.34 -4.96 14.38
CA PRO A 22 -10.59 -5.19 12.95
C PRO A 22 -11.39 -4.08 12.25
N ARG A 23 -12.16 -3.29 13.00
CA ARG A 23 -12.99 -2.19 12.47
C ARG A 23 -12.26 -0.85 12.49
N CYS A 24 -11.02 -0.79 12.96
CA CYS A 24 -10.23 0.42 13.02
C CYS A 24 -9.92 0.97 11.60
N PRO A 25 -10.32 2.20 11.28
CA PRO A 25 -10.00 2.86 10.01
C PRO A 25 -8.50 3.05 9.79
N THR A 26 -7.70 3.19 10.86
CA THR A 26 -6.24 3.20 10.74
C THR A 26 -5.71 1.87 10.19
N ARG A 27 -6.26 0.74 10.65
CA ARG A 27 -5.93 -0.59 10.10
C ARG A 27 -6.32 -0.69 8.62
N GLN A 28 -7.53 -0.22 8.27
CA GLN A 28 -7.98 -0.19 6.87
C GLN A 28 -7.09 0.67 5.97
N LEU A 29 -6.57 1.79 6.47
CA LEU A 29 -5.63 2.63 5.73
C LEU A 29 -4.28 1.92 5.57
N LEU A 30 -3.75 1.32 6.64
CA LEU A 30 -2.51 0.54 6.62
C LEU A 30 -2.56 -0.59 5.57
N ASP A 31 -3.69 -1.30 5.46
CA ASP A 31 -3.87 -2.34 4.44
C ASP A 31 -3.73 -1.78 3.02
N ARG A 32 -4.17 -0.54 2.77
CA ARG A 32 -4.07 0.11 1.45
C ARG A 32 -2.68 0.67 1.17
N ILE A 33 -2.09 1.38 2.15
CA ILE A 33 -0.79 2.04 1.96
C ILE A 33 0.39 1.07 2.07
N GLY A 34 0.22 -0.05 2.77
CA GLY A 34 1.24 -1.10 2.93
C GLY A 34 1.43 -1.99 1.70
N THR A 35 0.62 -1.83 0.64
CA THR A 35 0.80 -2.65 -0.57
C THR A 35 2.04 -2.24 -1.35
N LYS A 36 2.72 -3.21 -1.97
CA LYS A 36 3.88 -2.94 -2.84
C LYS A 36 3.57 -1.93 -3.96
N TRP A 37 2.37 -1.99 -4.52
CA TRP A 37 1.96 -1.12 -5.63
C TRP A 37 1.74 0.32 -5.18
N THR A 38 1.14 0.54 -4.00
CA THR A 38 1.09 1.88 -3.39
C THR A 38 2.51 2.40 -3.20
N SER A 39 3.39 1.60 -2.59
CA SER A 39 4.79 1.99 -2.36
C SER A 39 5.51 2.43 -3.64
N MET A 40 5.44 1.63 -4.71
CA MET A 40 6.08 1.97 -6.00
C MET A 40 5.42 3.18 -6.69
N THR A 41 4.09 3.31 -6.61
CA THR A 41 3.37 4.43 -7.23
C THR A 41 3.69 5.76 -6.56
N VAL A 42 3.74 5.79 -5.22
CA VAL A 42 4.12 6.98 -4.45
C VAL A 42 5.56 7.36 -4.75
N LYS A 43 6.50 6.40 -4.74
CA LYS A 43 7.92 6.65 -5.09
C LYS A 43 8.05 7.35 -6.44
N VAL A 44 7.44 6.81 -7.50
CA VAL A 44 7.55 7.36 -8.86
C VAL A 44 6.92 8.75 -8.97
N LEU A 45 5.78 8.99 -8.32
CA LEU A 45 5.15 10.32 -8.33
C LEU A 45 5.93 11.34 -7.48
N ALA A 46 6.57 10.90 -6.40
CA ALA A 46 7.42 11.76 -5.57
C ALA A 46 8.68 12.20 -6.33
N GLU A 47 9.31 11.30 -7.11
CA GLU A 47 10.45 11.62 -7.97
C GLU A 47 10.11 12.64 -9.07
N GLU A 48 8.85 12.71 -9.51
CA GLU A 48 8.39 13.69 -10.50
C GLU A 48 7.98 15.03 -9.86
N ALA A 49 7.80 15.10 -8.54
CA ALA A 49 7.24 16.27 -7.87
C ALA A 49 8.10 17.54 -8.11
N PRO A 50 7.50 18.71 -8.39
CA PRO A 50 6.07 19.03 -8.32
C PRO A 50 5.25 18.73 -9.60
N GLY A 51 5.85 18.03 -10.57
CA GLY A 51 5.23 17.65 -11.84
C GLY A 51 4.10 16.62 -11.72
N GLU A 52 3.59 16.21 -12.89
CA GLU A 52 2.50 15.24 -13.02
C GLU A 52 2.81 14.23 -14.12
N LEU A 53 2.29 13.01 -13.97
CA LEU A 53 2.48 11.92 -14.92
C LEU A 53 1.15 11.43 -15.47
N ARG A 54 1.16 11.02 -16.74
CA ARG A 54 0.05 10.30 -17.35
C ARG A 54 0.07 8.84 -16.93
N PHE A 55 -1.08 8.19 -17.04
CA PHE A 55 -1.23 6.77 -16.71
C PHE A 55 -0.20 5.87 -17.43
N ALA A 56 0.04 6.11 -18.72
CA ALA A 56 0.97 5.33 -19.51
C ALA A 56 2.44 5.51 -19.08
N GLU A 57 2.80 6.71 -18.63
CA GLU A 57 4.14 7.02 -18.11
C GLU A 57 4.37 6.34 -16.76
N LEU A 58 3.38 6.44 -15.85
CA LEU A 58 3.40 5.72 -14.58
C LEU A 58 3.56 4.22 -14.78
N ARG A 59 2.74 3.61 -15.65
CA ARG A 59 2.81 2.17 -15.92
C ARG A 59 4.16 1.74 -16.48
N ARG A 60 4.77 2.56 -17.32
CA ARG A 60 6.12 2.30 -17.87
C ARG A 60 7.21 2.37 -16.80
N ARG A 61 7.10 3.31 -15.85
CA ARG A 61 8.07 3.48 -14.75
C ARG A 61 7.91 2.46 -13.62
N ILE A 62 6.83 1.67 -13.62
CA ILE A 62 6.56 0.65 -12.60
C ILE A 62 6.52 -0.74 -13.27
N PRO A 63 7.68 -1.41 -13.47
CA PRO A 63 7.73 -2.73 -14.08
C PRO A 63 6.85 -3.75 -13.34
N GLY A 64 6.15 -4.59 -14.11
CA GLY A 64 5.34 -5.69 -13.58
C GLY A 64 3.95 -5.29 -13.05
N ILE A 65 3.60 -4.00 -12.96
CA ILE A 65 2.24 -3.60 -12.61
C ILE A 65 1.30 -3.78 -13.81
N SER A 66 0.17 -4.47 -13.61
CA SER A 66 -0.86 -4.55 -14.64
C SER A 66 -1.64 -3.24 -14.72
N GLN A 67 -2.25 -2.96 -15.88
CA GLN A 67 -3.13 -1.80 -16.03
C GLN A 67 -4.27 -1.81 -15.00
N LYS A 68 -4.86 -2.98 -14.73
CA LYS A 68 -5.92 -3.14 -13.72
C LYS A 68 -5.41 -2.75 -12.33
N MET A 69 -4.23 -3.24 -11.92
CA MET A 69 -3.68 -2.96 -10.60
C MET A 69 -3.28 -1.49 -10.44
N LEU A 70 -2.69 -0.87 -11.47
CA LEU A 70 -2.37 0.57 -11.43
C LEU A 70 -3.65 1.41 -11.31
N SER A 71 -4.70 1.06 -12.06
CA SER A 71 -5.99 1.74 -11.97
C SER A 71 -6.59 1.66 -10.57
N VAL A 72 -6.64 0.47 -9.97
CA VAL A 72 -7.14 0.26 -8.60
C VAL A 72 -6.31 1.03 -7.57
N THR A 73 -4.99 1.03 -7.73
CA THR A 73 -4.07 1.76 -6.85
C THR A 73 -4.32 3.25 -6.92
N LEU A 74 -4.31 3.85 -8.13
CA LEU A 74 -4.57 5.27 -8.33
C LEU A 74 -5.96 5.68 -7.85
N GLN A 75 -7.00 4.87 -8.11
CA GLN A 75 -8.35 5.16 -7.63
C GLN A 75 -8.41 5.21 -6.10
N SER A 76 -7.69 4.32 -5.42
CA SER A 76 -7.62 4.30 -3.96
C SER A 76 -6.87 5.52 -3.42
N LEU A 77 -5.71 5.84 -4.00
CA LEU A 77 -4.91 7.00 -3.61
C LEU A 77 -5.63 8.34 -3.87
N VAL A 78 -6.39 8.45 -4.96
CA VAL A 78 -7.23 9.62 -5.24
C VAL A 78 -8.37 9.72 -4.23
N ARG A 79 -9.03 8.61 -3.91
CA ARG A 79 -10.10 8.59 -2.89
C ARG A 79 -9.58 9.00 -1.51
N ASP A 80 -8.39 8.54 -1.14
CA ASP A 80 -7.76 8.87 0.14
C ASP A 80 -7.11 10.28 0.15
N GLY A 81 -7.18 11.04 -0.96
CA GLY A 81 -6.64 12.40 -1.06
C GLY A 81 -5.11 12.47 -1.16
N LEU A 82 -4.44 11.34 -1.40
CA LEU A 82 -2.98 11.23 -1.53
C LEU A 82 -2.50 11.61 -2.93
N VAL A 83 -3.34 11.39 -3.95
CA VAL A 83 -3.05 11.72 -5.35
C VAL A 83 -4.12 12.66 -5.89
N ALA A 84 -3.70 13.76 -6.50
CA ALA A 84 -4.58 14.60 -7.30
C ALA A 84 -4.67 14.06 -8.73
N ARG A 85 -5.89 14.08 -9.30
CA ARG A 85 -6.18 13.69 -10.67
C ARG A 85 -6.68 14.90 -11.46
N ARG A 86 -5.96 15.28 -12.51
CA ARG A 86 -6.32 16.37 -13.43
C ARG A 86 -6.74 15.79 -14.79
N VAL A 87 -7.84 16.27 -15.34
CA VAL A 87 -8.24 15.96 -16.71
C VAL A 87 -7.88 17.15 -17.59
N GLU A 88 -7.15 16.87 -18.66
CA GLU A 88 -6.76 17.83 -19.66
C GLU A 88 -7.65 17.68 -20.91
N PRO A 89 -8.25 18.77 -21.42
CA PRO A 89 -9.19 18.73 -22.53
C PRO A 89 -8.45 18.60 -23.88
N THR A 90 -7.86 17.44 -24.12
CA THR A 90 -7.30 17.03 -25.42
C THR A 90 -8.26 16.08 -26.15
N VAL A 91 -7.96 15.75 -27.41
CA VAL A 91 -8.70 14.75 -28.18
C VAL A 91 -7.74 13.59 -28.50
N PRO A 92 -7.88 12.42 -27.86
CA PRO A 92 -8.77 12.09 -26.74
C PRO A 92 -8.32 12.73 -25.41
N PRO A 93 -9.22 12.89 -24.40
CA PRO A 93 -8.89 13.51 -23.12
C PRO A 93 -7.73 12.81 -22.41
N THR A 94 -6.78 13.60 -21.93
CA THR A 94 -5.60 13.11 -21.22
C THR A 94 -5.76 13.28 -19.72
N VAL A 95 -5.30 12.30 -18.94
CA VAL A 95 -5.41 12.32 -17.48
C VAL A 95 -4.03 12.31 -16.86
N HIS A 96 -3.81 13.23 -15.94
CA HIS A 96 -2.57 13.42 -15.22
C HIS A 96 -2.75 13.18 -13.73
N TYR A 97 -1.69 12.68 -13.08
CA TYR A 97 -1.65 12.34 -11.67
C TYR A 97 -0.41 12.96 -11.02
N ARG A 98 -0.59 13.50 -9.81
CA ARG A 98 0.51 13.99 -8.96
C ARG A 98 0.20 13.72 -7.50
N LEU A 99 1.23 13.65 -6.65
CA LEU A 99 0.99 13.62 -5.20
C LEU A 99 0.41 14.95 -4.73
N THR A 100 -0.44 14.89 -3.71
CA THR A 100 -0.80 16.05 -2.89
C THR A 100 0.27 16.26 -1.81
N GLU A 101 0.20 17.35 -1.05
CA GLU A 101 1.06 17.53 0.14
C GLU A 101 0.94 16.36 1.12
N LEU A 102 -0.27 15.84 1.33
CA LEU A 102 -0.49 14.64 2.13
C LEU A 102 0.18 13.40 1.51
N GLY A 103 0.07 13.23 0.20
CA GLY A 103 0.75 12.16 -0.53
C GLY A 103 2.27 12.25 -0.46
N LEU A 104 2.84 13.44 -0.53
CA LEU A 104 4.28 13.67 -0.36
C LEU A 104 4.72 13.32 1.07
N SER A 105 3.92 13.66 2.08
CA SER A 105 4.22 13.25 3.46
C SER A 105 4.26 11.73 3.68
N LEU A 106 3.53 10.97 2.84
CA LEU A 106 3.53 9.50 2.88
C LEU A 106 4.81 8.88 2.29
N GLU A 107 5.53 9.59 1.43
CA GLU A 107 6.77 9.08 0.84
C GLU A 107 7.85 8.84 1.90
N GLY A 108 7.92 9.67 2.95
CA GLY A 108 8.89 9.49 4.04
C GLY A 108 8.78 8.11 4.71
N PRO A 109 7.63 7.75 5.31
CA PRO A 109 7.41 6.43 5.90
C PRO A 109 7.62 5.26 4.93
N LEU A 110 7.14 5.38 3.68
CA LEU A 110 7.29 4.32 2.69
C LEU A 110 8.74 4.15 2.25
N SER A 111 9.52 5.24 2.17
CA SER A 111 10.94 5.20 1.87
C SER A 111 11.73 4.47 2.94
N VAL A 112 11.45 4.77 4.22
CA VAL A 112 12.06 4.04 5.35
C VAL A 112 11.78 2.54 5.27
N LEU A 113 10.54 2.15 4.96
CA LEU A 113 10.17 0.75 4.81
C LEU A 113 10.89 0.09 3.62
N ARG A 114 11.01 0.78 2.48
CA ARG A 114 11.76 0.28 1.31
C ARG A 114 13.23 0.06 1.63
N VAL A 115 13.89 1.05 2.25
CA VAL A 115 15.30 0.95 2.66
C VAL A 115 15.52 -0.22 3.61
N TRP A 116 14.64 -0.40 4.60
CA TRP A 116 14.72 -1.54 5.51
C TRP A 116 14.60 -2.87 4.73
N ALA A 117 13.63 -2.99 3.83
CA ALA A 117 13.42 -4.19 3.03
C ALA A 117 14.63 -4.49 2.12
N GLU A 118 15.17 -3.49 1.44
CA GLU A 118 16.37 -3.61 0.59
C GLU A 118 17.58 -4.07 1.39
N THR A 119 17.76 -3.51 2.59
CA THR A 119 18.87 -3.84 3.50
C THR A 119 18.80 -5.29 3.99
N HIS A 120 17.61 -5.80 4.31
CA HIS A 120 17.44 -7.11 4.95
C HIS A 120 17.00 -8.22 3.99
N MET A 121 16.74 -7.92 2.71
CA MET A 121 16.35 -8.93 1.72
C MET A 121 17.31 -10.12 1.63
N PRO A 122 18.65 -9.95 1.72
CA PRO A 122 19.57 -11.09 1.71
C PRO A 122 19.40 -12.03 2.91
N GLU A 123 19.14 -11.48 4.09
CA GLU A 123 18.91 -12.24 5.31
C GLU A 123 17.58 -13.00 5.24
N ILE A 124 16.52 -12.32 4.82
CA ILE A 124 15.19 -12.93 4.63
C ILE A 124 15.27 -14.06 3.60
N ASN A 125 15.94 -13.87 2.46
CA ASN A 125 16.13 -14.91 1.45
C ASN A 125 16.89 -16.12 1.98
N ARG A 126 17.91 -15.90 2.83
CA ARG A 126 18.62 -17.01 3.50
C ARG A 126 17.68 -17.79 4.41
N SER A 127 16.88 -17.09 5.22
CA SER A 127 15.91 -17.72 6.11
C SER A 127 14.88 -18.54 5.35
N ASN A 128 14.35 -18.04 4.22
CA ASN A 128 13.37 -18.76 3.40
C ASN A 128 13.95 -20.06 2.84
N ARG A 129 15.18 -20.05 2.32
CA ARG A 129 15.83 -21.28 1.80
C ARG A 129 15.98 -22.35 2.87
N LEU A 130 16.42 -21.97 4.08
CA LEU A 130 16.57 -22.90 5.20
C LEU A 130 15.23 -23.52 5.63
N ALA A 131 14.14 -22.75 5.55
CA ALA A 131 12.79 -23.24 5.84
C ALA A 131 12.30 -24.21 4.76
N ASP A 132 12.55 -23.92 3.48
CA ASP A 132 12.17 -24.79 2.36
C ASP A 132 12.96 -26.12 2.33
N GLU A 133 14.22 -26.10 2.78
CA GLU A 133 15.10 -27.27 2.88
C GLU A 133 14.77 -28.17 4.09
N SER A 134 14.01 -27.68 5.06
CA SER A 134 13.57 -28.47 6.22
C SER A 134 12.27 -29.21 5.84
N PRO A 135 12.30 -30.53 5.59
CA PRO A 135 11.07 -31.26 5.31
C PRO A 135 10.09 -31.12 6.49
N PRO A 136 8.76 -31.06 6.25
CA PRO A 136 7.80 -31.04 7.33
C PRO A 136 8.06 -32.26 8.19
N ASN A 137 8.28 -32.04 9.49
CA ASN A 137 8.50 -33.07 10.49
C ASN A 137 7.26 -33.99 10.50
N HIS A 138 7.24 -35.02 9.65
CA HIS A 138 6.29 -36.13 9.73
C HIS A 138 6.70 -36.94 10.94
N GLY A 139 6.24 -36.48 12.10
CA GLY A 139 6.33 -37.21 13.34
C GLY A 139 5.69 -38.59 13.17
N LEU A 140 6.55 -39.60 13.18
CA LEU A 140 6.36 -40.92 13.78
C LEU A 140 4.92 -41.18 14.27
N VAL A 141 4.10 -41.78 13.41
CA VAL A 141 2.99 -42.61 13.89
C VAL A 141 3.63 -43.90 14.41
N GLN A 142 3.98 -43.92 15.70
CA GLN A 142 4.25 -45.18 16.39
C GLN A 142 2.91 -45.91 16.53
N HIS A 143 2.75 -46.96 15.73
CA HIS A 143 1.74 -47.99 15.98
C HIS A 143 2.05 -48.63 17.35
N ALA A 144 1.08 -48.58 18.25
CA ALA A 144 0.98 -49.45 19.41
C ALA A 144 -0.22 -50.38 19.21
#